data_AF-A0A2V7A4C5-F1
#
_entry.id   AF-A0A2V7A4C5-F1
#
_cell.length_a   1.000
_cell.length_b   1.000
_cell.length_c   1.000
_cell.angle_alpha   90.00
_cell.angle_beta   90.00
_cell.angle_gamma   90.00
#
_symmetry.space_group_name_H-M   'P 1'
#
loop_
_entity.id
_entity.type
_entity.pdbx_description
1 polymer ?
#
loop_
_entity_poly.entity_id
_entity_poly.type
_entity_poly.pdbx_seq_one_letter_code
_entity_poly.pdbx_strand_id
1 'polypeptide(L)' 'LTILFGGIATVLGMALLGRLPRLTPSPSFDPRFTNDRFGVAIHVAPGRGGSVREILRAAGADEVRP' A
#
# COMPACT_ATOMS: atom_id res chain seq x y z
N LEU A 1 -10.06 11.20 -33.40
CA LEU A 1 -10.11 11.99 -32.15
C LEU A 1 -10.67 11.19 -30.96
N THR A 2 -11.68 10.34 -31.16
CA THR A 2 -12.30 9.50 -30.12
C THR A 2 -11.30 8.64 -29.33
N ILE A 3 -10.30 8.07 -30.00
CA ILE A 3 -9.26 7.25 -29.34
C ILE A 3 -8.40 8.08 -28.39
N LEU A 4 -8.03 9.30 -28.78
CA LEU A 4 -7.25 10.22 -27.92
C LEU A 4 -8.05 10.58 -26.66
N PHE A 5 -9.33 10.93 -26.82
CA PHE A 5 -10.19 11.23 -25.67
C PHE A 5 -10.39 10.03 -24.76
N GLY A 6 -10.59 8.83 -25.32
CA GLY A 6 -10.68 7.59 -24.55
C GLY A 6 -9.41 7.35 -23.73
N GLY A 7 -8.24 7.43 -24.35
CA GLY A 7 -6.96 7.24 -23.66
C GLY A 7 -6.72 8.26 -22.54
N ILE A 8 -6.97 9.54 -22.80
CA ILE A 8 -6.84 10.60 -21.78
C ILE A 8 -7.82 10.38 -20.64
N ALA A 9 -9.08 10.04 -20.94
CA ALA A 9 -10.10 9.79 -19.91
C ALA A 9 -9.73 8.59 -19.02
N THR A 10 -9.12 7.54 -19.59
CA THR A 10 -8.65 6.38 -18.81
C THR A 10 -7.51 6.76 -17.86
N VAL A 11 -6.50 7.49 -18.34
CA VAL A 11 -5.38 7.93 -17.50
C VAL A 11 -5.86 8.88 -16.40
N LEU A 12 -6.75 9.83 -16.73
CA LEU A 12 -7.36 10.72 -15.76
C LEU A 12 -8.18 9.96 -14.72
N GLY A 13 -8.99 8.99 -15.15
CA GLY A 13 -9.76 8.13 -14.24
C GLY A 13 -8.85 7.34 -13.29
N MET A 14 -7.76 6.76 -13.80
CA MET A 14 -6.78 6.04 -12.99
C MET A 14 -6.11 6.96 -11.97
N ALA A 15 -5.72 8.16 -12.37
CA ALA A 15 -5.10 9.14 -11.48
C ALA A 15 -6.05 9.60 -10.38
N LEU A 16 -7.29 9.96 -10.75
CA LEU A 16 -8.31 10.43 -9.81
C LEU A 16 -8.73 9.34 -8.82
N LEU A 17 -9.04 8.13 -9.32
CA LEU A 17 -9.53 7.03 -8.49
C LEU A 17 -8.40 6.39 -7.65
N GLY A 18 -7.18 6.35 -8.19
CA GLY A 18 -5.97 5.96 -7.47
C GLY A 18 -5.49 7.00 -6.44
N ARG A 19 -6.10 8.20 -6.41
CA ARG A 19 -5.72 9.33 -5.56
C ARG A 19 -4.26 9.75 -5.78
N LEU A 20 -3.88 9.86 -7.05
CA LEU A 20 -2.58 10.33 -7.52
C LEU A 20 -2.64 11.82 -7.90
N PRO A 21 -1.57 12.59 -7.68
CA PRO A 21 -0.31 12.21 -7.04
C PRO A 21 -0.40 12.22 -5.52
N ARG A 22 0.16 11.19 -4.86
CA ARG A 22 0.43 11.27 -3.42
C ARG A 22 1.76 11.98 -3.23
N LEU A 23 1.70 13.24 -2.79
CA LEU A 23 2.90 14.07 -2.57
C LEU A 23 3.76 13.56 -1.40
N THR A 24 3.16 12.85 -0.46
CA THR A 24 3.84 12.19 0.66
C THR A 24 3.62 10.67 0.60
N PRO A 25 4.70 9.87 0.73
CA PRO A 25 4.56 8.43 0.88
C PRO A 25 3.71 8.07 2.10
N SER A 26 3.02 6.94 2.03
CA SER A 26 2.32 6.40 3.20
C SER A 26 3.33 6.17 4.34
N PRO A 27 2.98 6.43 5.61
CA PRO A 27 3.84 6.10 6.75
C PRO A 27 4.26 4.62 6.79
N SER A 28 3.43 3.74 6.22
CA SER A 28 3.71 2.30 6.12
C SER A 28 4.58 1.90 4.92
N PHE A 29 4.98 2.84 4.06
CA PHE A 29 5.77 2.56 2.86
C PHE A 29 7.25 2.42 3.19
N ASP A 30 7.87 1.33 2.73
CA ASP A 30 9.31 1.09 2.74
C ASP A 30 9.80 1.03 1.28
N PRO A 31 10.85 1.77 0.88
CA PRO A 31 11.38 1.73 -0.48
C PRO A 31 11.70 0.33 -1.01
N ARG A 32 12.01 -0.63 -0.12
CA ARG A 32 12.26 -2.04 -0.49
C ARG A 32 11.04 -2.73 -1.10
N PHE A 33 9.84 -2.19 -0.88
CA PHE A 33 8.60 -2.73 -1.44
C PHE A 33 8.49 -2.60 -2.96
N THR A 34 9.27 -1.71 -3.57
CA THR A 34 9.34 -1.57 -5.03
C THR A 34 10.40 -2.48 -5.66
N ASN A 35 11.21 -3.18 -4.86
CA ASN A 35 12.35 -3.97 -5.35
C ASN A 35 12.15 -5.47 -5.10
N ASP A 36 12.34 -5.92 -3.86
CA ASP A 36 12.47 -7.34 -3.50
C ASP A 36 11.56 -7.78 -2.35
N ARG A 37 10.83 -6.86 -1.72
CA ARG A 37 9.99 -7.15 -0.54
C ARG A 37 8.53 -6.82 -0.78
N PHE A 38 7.65 -7.46 -0.01
CA PHE A 38 6.23 -7.14 0.06
C PHE A 38 5.86 -6.75 1.49
N GLY A 39 4.95 -5.79 1.63
CA GLY A 39 4.50 -5.28 2.93
C GLY A 39 2.99 -5.37 3.07
N VAL A 40 2.52 -5.67 4.29
CA VAL A 40 1.10 -5.61 4.66
C VAL A 40 0.96 -4.59 5.78
N ALA A 41 0.16 -3.55 5.54
CA ALA A 41 -0.16 -2.54 6.54
C ALA A 41 -1.50 -2.86 7.18
N ILE A 42 -1.55 -2.93 8.51
CA ILE A 42 -2.75 -3.27 9.27
C ILE A 42 -2.98 -2.19 10.33
N HIS A 43 -4.21 -1.73 10.45
CA HIS A 43 -4.61 -0.88 11.57
C HIS A 43 -4.92 -1.74 12.78
N VAL A 44 -4.24 -1.51 13.90
CA VAL A 44 -4.38 -2.32 15.11
C VAL A 44 -4.99 -1.49 16.22
N ALA A 45 -6.07 -2.03 16.82
CA ALA A 45 -6.68 -1.41 17.99
C ALA A 45 -5.70 -1.39 19.19
N PRO A 46 -5.80 -0.41 20.10
CA PRO A 46 -4.96 -0.34 21.29
C PRO A 46 -4.96 -1.65 22.07
N GLY A 47 -3.77 -2.11 22.51
CA GLY A 47 -3.61 -3.36 23.27
C GLY A 47 -3.60 -4.65 22.44
N ARG A 48 -3.87 -4.62 21.13
CA ARG A 48 -3.87 -5.81 20.26
C ARG A 48 -2.57 -6.03 19.48
N GLY A 49 -1.61 -5.11 19.57
CA GLY A 49 -0.34 -5.16 18.84
C GLY A 49 0.45 -6.45 19.03
N GLY A 50 0.53 -6.96 20.27
CA GLY A 50 1.25 -8.20 20.57
C GLY A 50 0.67 -9.42 19.84
N SER A 51 -0.65 -9.62 19.96
CA SER A 51 -1.35 -10.75 19.33
C SER A 51 -1.30 -10.68 17.80
N VAL A 52 -1.47 -9.49 17.20
CA VAL A 52 -1.36 -9.32 15.75
C VAL A 52 0.05 -9.65 15.26
N ARG A 53 1.08 -9.25 16.01
CA ARG A 53 2.47 -9.57 15.68
C ARG A 53 2.72 -11.08 15.69
N GLU A 54 2.21 -11.80 16.68
CA GLU A 54 2.33 -13.26 16.73
C GLU A 54 1.63 -13.93 15.54
N ILE A 55 0.43 -13.49 15.19
CA ILE A 55 -0.31 -14.01 14.03
C ILE A 55 0.49 -13.79 12.74
N LEU A 56 1.04 -12.58 12.53
CA LEU A 56 1.83 -12.29 11.34
C LEU A 56 3.11 -13.13 11.26
N ARG A 57 3.79 -13.33 12.40
CA ARG A 57 4.98 -14.19 12.46
C ARG A 57 4.62 -15.65 12.18
N ALA A 58 3.54 -16.16 12.76
CA ALA A 58 3.06 -17.51 12.50
C ALA A 58 2.65 -17.71 11.03
N ALA A 59 2.15 -16.66 10.37
CA ALA A 59 1.82 -16.65 8.95
C ALA A 59 3.05 -16.53 8.02
N GLY A 60 4.27 -16.43 8.56
CA GLY A 60 5.51 -16.38 7.78
C GLY A 60 6.06 -14.98 7.50
N ALA A 61 5.66 -13.95 8.26
CA ALA A 61 6.24 -12.62 8.09
C ALA A 61 7.73 -12.59 8.49
N ASP A 62 8.60 -12.25 7.54
CA ASP A 62 10.05 -12.06 7.73
C ASP A 62 10.39 -10.88 8.66
N GLU A 63 9.63 -9.79 8.56
CA GLU A 63 9.81 -8.57 9.38
C GLU A 63 8.43 -8.05 9.79
N VAL A 64 8.27 -7.67 11.07
CA VAL A 64 7.06 -7.03 11.59
C VAL A 64 7.48 -5.80 12.38
N ARG A 65 6.96 -4.63 11.97
CA ARG A 65 7.23 -3.33 12.58
C ARG A 65 5.97 -2.78 13.26
N PRO A 66 6.11 -2.10 14.40
CA PRO A 66 5.00 -1.50 15.14
C PRO A 66 4.37 -0.31 14.41
#